data_AF-Q2XP67-F1
#
_entry.id   AF-Q2XP67-F1
#
_cell.length_a   1.000
_cell.length_b   1.000
_cell.length_c   1.000
_cell.angle_alpha   90.00
_cell.angle_beta   90.00
_cell.angle_gamma   90.00
#
_symmetry.space_group_name_H-M   'P 1'
#
loop_
_entity.id
_entity.type
_entity.pdbx_description
1 polymer ?
#
loop_
_entity_poly.entity_id
_entity_poly.type
_entity_poly.pdbx_seq_one_letter_code
_entity_poly.pdbx_strand_id
1 'polypeptide(L)'
;SNKDWRGGRAAAENIIPSSTGAAKAVGKVIPSLNGKLTGMSMRVPTKNVSVVDLTCRIEKAASYEEIKKTIKDAAEGPYKG
;
A
#
# COMPACT_ATOMS: atom_id res chain seq x y z
N SER A 1 24.40 -4.12 2.63
CA SER A 1 23.98 -2.95 3.42
C SER A 1 24.26 -1.61 2.74
N ASN A 2 25.28 -1.47 1.87
CA ASN A 2 25.61 -0.21 1.17
C ASN A 2 24.65 0.25 0.05
N LYS A 3 23.46 -0.35 -0.10
CA LYS A 3 22.52 -0.03 -1.19
C LYS A 3 21.35 0.86 -0.77
N ASP A 4 21.00 0.91 0.52
CA ASP A 4 19.89 1.72 1.06
C ASP A 4 20.45 2.76 2.06
N TRP A 5 21.00 3.85 1.54
CA TRP A 5 21.65 4.89 2.36
C TRP A 5 20.66 5.61 3.27
N ARG A 6 19.40 5.74 2.84
CA ARG A 6 18.34 6.35 3.64
C ARG A 6 17.98 5.43 4.81
N GLY A 7 17.87 4.13 4.56
CA GLY A 7 17.62 3.11 5.59
C GLY A 7 18.70 2.96 6.66
N GLY A 8 19.92 3.46 6.42
CA GLY A 8 21.00 3.44 7.39
C GLY A 8 20.96 4.57 8.44
N ARG A 9 20.02 5.52 8.32
CA ARG A 9 19.86 6.62 9.28
C ARG A 9 19.11 6.16 10.53
N ALA A 10 19.24 6.90 11.63
CA ALA A 10 18.60 6.59 12.90
C ALA A 10 17.06 6.52 12.75
N ALA A 11 16.51 5.30 12.76
CA ALA A 11 15.12 5.03 12.40
C ALA A 11 14.09 5.65 13.36
N ALA A 12 14.43 5.76 14.65
CA ALA A 12 13.54 6.34 15.66
C ALA A 12 13.44 7.88 15.57
N GLU A 13 14.33 8.53 14.82
CA GLU A 13 14.45 10.00 14.75
C GLU A 13 14.11 10.56 13.36
N ASN A 14 13.69 9.72 12.42
CA ASN A 14 13.53 10.12 11.02
C ASN A 14 12.27 9.53 10.40
N ILE A 15 11.74 10.28 9.42
CA ILE A 15 10.88 9.73 8.38
C ILE A 15 11.78 9.36 7.21
N ILE A 16 11.84 8.08 6.87
CA ILE A 16 12.80 7.54 5.91
C ILE A 16 12.07 7.06 4.65
N PRO A 17 12.19 7.78 3.51
CA PRO A 17 11.64 7.33 2.25
C PRO A 17 12.37 6.10 1.72
N SER A 18 11.64 5.11 1.24
CA SER A 18 12.19 3.88 0.66
C SER A 18 11.34 3.39 -0.51
N SER A 19 11.99 2.95 -1.59
CA SER A 19 11.32 2.30 -2.72
C SER A 19 10.77 0.93 -2.30
N THR A 20 9.61 0.53 -2.81
CA THR A 20 9.02 -0.80 -2.53
C THR A 20 8.57 -1.49 -3.81
N GLY A 21 8.66 -2.81 -3.84
CA GLY A 21 8.13 -3.66 -4.90
C GLY A 21 6.68 -4.12 -4.66
N ALA A 22 6.09 -3.81 -3.51
CA ALA A 22 4.80 -4.38 -3.09
C ALA A 22 3.66 -4.11 -4.08
N ALA A 23 3.47 -2.84 -4.48
CA ALA A 23 2.43 -2.48 -5.44
C ALA A 23 2.64 -3.13 -6.83
N LYS A 24 3.89 -3.29 -7.27
CA LYS A 24 4.21 -4.00 -8.52
C LYS A 24 3.93 -5.50 -8.39
N ALA A 25 4.11 -6.08 -7.21
CA ALA A 25 3.83 -7.49 -6.96
C ALA A 25 2.34 -7.82 -7.02
N VAL A 26 1.44 -6.86 -6.72
CA VAL A 26 -0.01 -7.03 -6.93
C VAL A 26 -0.31 -7.42 -8.37
N GLY A 27 0.38 -6.83 -9.35
CA GLY A 27 0.24 -7.15 -10.76
C GLY A 27 0.63 -8.59 -11.14
N LYS A 28 1.45 -9.26 -10.32
CA LYS A 28 1.78 -10.69 -10.51
C LYS A 28 0.66 -11.61 -10.02
N VAL A 29 -0.06 -11.21 -8.98
CA VAL A 29 -1.15 -11.99 -8.36
C VAL A 29 -2.48 -11.71 -9.05
N ILE A 30 -2.70 -10.47 -9.48
CA ILE A 30 -3.89 -10.01 -10.20
C ILE A 30 -3.41 -9.51 -11.58
N PRO A 31 -3.33 -10.40 -12.60
CA PRO A 31 -2.74 -10.06 -13.90
C PRO A 31 -3.37 -8.84 -14.58
N SER A 32 -4.66 -8.59 -14.37
CA SER A 32 -5.38 -7.42 -14.91
C SER A 32 -4.87 -6.07 -14.36
N LEU A 33 -4.12 -6.10 -13.25
CA LEU A 33 -3.46 -4.95 -12.62
C LEU A 33 -1.96 -4.85 -12.95
N ASN A 34 -1.42 -5.76 -13.76
CA ASN A 34 0.00 -5.72 -14.13
C ASN A 34 0.36 -4.40 -14.83
N GLY A 35 1.45 -3.76 -14.36
CA GLY A 35 1.89 -2.47 -14.86
C GLY A 35 1.04 -1.25 -14.44
N LYS A 36 -0.09 -1.44 -13.75
CA LYS A 36 -1.00 -0.34 -13.36
C LYS A 36 -0.73 0.22 -11.97
N LEU A 37 -0.05 -0.53 -11.11
CA LEU A 37 0.22 -0.15 -9.72
C LEU A 37 1.73 -0.06 -9.45
N THR A 38 2.13 1.00 -8.76
CA THR A 38 3.49 1.20 -8.22
C THR A 38 3.36 2.01 -6.94
N GLY A 39 4.44 2.11 -6.15
CA GLY A 39 4.39 2.87 -4.89
C GLY A 39 5.75 3.07 -4.25
N MET A 40 5.73 3.85 -3.17
CA MET A 40 6.86 4.07 -2.26
C MET A 40 6.40 3.84 -0.82
N SER A 41 7.35 3.82 0.11
CA SER A 41 7.08 3.71 1.54
C SER A 41 7.80 4.81 2.31
N MET A 42 7.23 5.16 3.46
CA MET A 42 7.85 6.03 4.44
C MET A 42 7.99 5.22 5.74
N ARG A 43 9.21 4.91 6.15
CA ARG A 43 9.46 4.28 7.45
C ARG A 43 9.43 5.37 8.51
N VAL A 44 8.65 5.15 9.55
CA VAL A 44 8.42 6.13 10.63
C VAL A 44 8.77 5.52 12.00
N PRO A 45 8.94 6.32 13.05
CA PRO A 45 9.28 5.86 14.40
C PRO A 45 8.17 5.08 15.15
N THR A 46 7.63 4.02 14.54
CA THR A 46 6.65 3.12 15.17
C THR A 46 7.20 1.69 15.20
N LYS A 47 7.05 1.01 16.34
CA LYS A 47 7.60 -0.34 16.54
C LYS A 47 6.87 -1.43 15.75
N ASN A 48 5.57 -1.26 15.56
CA ASN A 48 4.71 -2.21 14.89
C ASN A 48 3.53 -1.45 14.25
N VAL A 49 2.78 -2.15 13.39
CA VAL A 49 1.70 -1.64 12.55
C VAL A 49 2.20 -0.71 11.45
N SER A 50 1.51 -0.76 10.32
CA SER A 50 1.75 0.08 9.15
C SER A 50 0.42 0.37 8.47
N VAL A 51 0.41 1.33 7.54
CA VAL A 51 -0.78 1.73 6.79
C VAL A 51 -0.47 1.77 5.31
N VAL A 52 -1.47 1.41 4.50
CA VAL A 52 -1.43 1.60 3.04
C VAL A 52 -2.28 2.82 2.72
N ASP A 53 -1.69 3.78 2.02
CA ASP A 53 -2.41 4.88 1.36
C ASP A 53 -2.49 4.56 -0.14
N LEU A 54 -3.69 4.22 -0.62
CA LEU A 54 -3.94 3.87 -2.00
C LEU A 54 -4.75 4.98 -2.68
N THR A 55 -4.07 5.75 -3.52
CA THR A 55 -4.73 6.63 -4.48
C THR A 55 -4.81 5.92 -5.83
N CYS A 56 -6.02 5.77 -6.37
CA CYS A 56 -6.24 5.12 -7.66
C CYS A 56 -7.35 5.82 -8.47
N ARG A 57 -7.30 5.67 -9.79
CA ARG A 57 -8.37 6.10 -10.69
C ARG A 57 -9.23 4.90 -11.04
N ILE A 58 -10.51 5.01 -10.73
CA ILE A 58 -11.52 3.99 -11.07
C ILE A 58 -12.18 4.30 -12.41
N GLU A 59 -12.55 3.26 -13.15
CA GLU A 59 -13.20 3.38 -14.46
C GLU A 59 -14.66 3.80 -14.33
N LYS A 60 -15.38 3.17 -13.40
CA LYS A 60 -16.77 3.51 -13.06
C LYS A 60 -16.76 4.47 -11.90
N ALA A 61 -17.48 5.59 -12.04
CA ALA A 61 -17.65 6.53 -10.94
C ALA A 61 -18.35 5.85 -9.76
N ALA A 62 -17.87 6.14 -8.56
CA ALA A 62 -18.45 5.68 -7.30
C ALA A 62 -18.26 6.77 -6.25
N SER A 63 -19.23 6.91 -5.37
CA SER A 63 -19.14 7.73 -4.17
C SER A 63 -18.26 7.06 -3.12
N TYR A 64 -17.77 7.87 -2.18
CA TYR A 64 -16.98 7.36 -1.05
C TYR A 64 -17.78 6.37 -0.18
N GLU A 65 -19.09 6.60 -0.02
CA GLU A 65 -19.96 5.71 0.74
C GLU A 65 -20.13 4.34 0.08
N GLU A 66 -20.26 4.30 -1.24
CA GLU A 66 -20.32 3.04 -2.00
C GLU A 66 -19.02 2.24 -1.86
N ILE A 67 -17.86 2.89 -1.99
CA ILE A 67 -16.55 2.24 -1.82
C ILE A 67 -16.42 1.65 -0.42
N LYS A 68 -16.73 2.43 0.63
CA LYS A 68 -16.70 1.95 2.03
C LYS A 68 -17.61 0.75 2.23
N LYS A 69 -18.83 0.82 1.71
CA LYS A 69 -19.81 -0.27 1.82
C LYS A 69 -19.29 -1.53 1.14
N THR A 70 -18.80 -1.43 -0.10
CA THR A 70 -18.26 -2.59 -0.84
C THR A 70 -17.08 -3.23 -0.10
N ILE A 71 -16.16 -2.44 0.45
CA ILE A 71 -15.04 -2.97 1.24
C ILE A 71 -15.54 -3.67 2.50
N LYS A 72 -16.51 -3.08 3.21
CA LYS A 72 -17.09 -3.66 4.42
C LYS A 72 -17.81 -4.99 4.13
N ASP A 73 -18.67 -5.03 3.11
CA ASP A 73 -19.40 -6.23 2.70
C ASP A 73 -18.41 -7.35 2.30
N ALA A 74 -17.33 -7.01 1.59
CA ALA A 74 -16.29 -7.94 1.21
C ALA A 74 -15.54 -8.52 2.42
N ALA A 75 -15.23 -7.69 3.43
CA ALA A 75 -14.58 -8.08 4.67
C ALA A 75 -15.46 -8.97 5.55
N GLU A 76 -16.78 -8.75 5.56
CA GLU A 76 -17.74 -9.58 6.30
C GLU A 76 -18.07 -10.90 5.56
N GLY A 77 -17.78 -10.98 4.26
CA GLY A 77 -18.04 -12.14 3.40
C GLY A 77 -16.78 -12.88 2.95
N PRO A 78 -16.46 -12.89 1.63
CA PRO A 78 -15.43 -13.76 1.06
C PRO A 78 -13.99 -13.48 1.54
N TYR A 79 -13.73 -12.30 2.10
CA TYR A 79 -12.41 -11.94 2.65
C TYR A 79 -12.37 -11.96 4.18
N LYS A 80 -13.34 -12.61 4.83
CA LYS A 80 -13.37 -12.73 6.29
C LYS A 80 -12.14 -13.49 6.79
N GLY A 81 -11.32 -12.82 7.60
CA GLY A 81 -10.11 -13.34 8.23
C GLY A 81 -9.48 -12.30 9.15
#